data_AF-B3V6R6-F1
#
_entry.id   AF-B3V6R6-F1
#
_cell.length_a   1.000
_cell.length_b   1.000
_cell.length_c   1.000
_cell.angle_alpha   90.00
_cell.angle_beta   90.00
_cell.angle_gamma   90.00
#
_symmetry.space_group_name_H-M   'P 1'
#
loop_
_entity.id
_entity.type
_entity.pdbx_description
1 polymer ?
#
loop_
_entity_poly.entity_id
_entity_poly.type
_entity_poly.pdbx_seq_one_letter_code
_entity_poly.pdbx_strand_id
1 'polypeptide(L)'
;MELEEHAYIDDEQEIAFDHHGKEIKMPYKMSSRLIESYPRRTLEKTKDNVKKPEITYDAAVARLTSKLKKSVSIGRRNLEEKVTINEIIELYVPIYEARLIGPKKNVRLMRIDSIRKKVL
;
A
#
# COMPACT_ATOMS: atom_id res chain seq x y z
N MET A 1 41.03 0.08 29.98
CA MET A 1 39.79 -0.58 29.54
C MET A 1 39.09 0.45 28.65
N GLU A 2 39.03 0.20 27.34
CA GLU A 2 38.28 1.04 26.41
C GLU A 2 36.79 0.67 26.53
N LEU A 3 35.93 1.67 26.70
CA LEU A 3 34.49 1.49 26.83
C LEU A 3 33.91 1.39 25.41
N GLU A 4 33.49 0.20 25.00
CA GLU A 4 32.78 0.02 23.72
C GLU A 4 31.29 0.34 23.92
N GLU A 5 30.81 1.39 23.25
CA GLU A 5 29.39 1.72 23.21
C GLU A 5 28.67 0.94 22.11
N HIS A 6 27.75 0.07 22.51
CA HIS A 6 26.83 -0.59 21.59
C HIS A 6 25.53 0.23 21.50
N ALA A 7 25.14 0.59 20.28
CA ALA A 7 23.88 1.27 20.01
C ALA A 7 22.96 0.36 19.19
N TYR A 8 21.76 0.13 19.69
CA TYR A 8 20.70 -0.60 18.99
C TYR A 8 19.64 0.40 18.50
N ILE A 9 19.24 0.29 17.23
CA ILE A 9 18.20 1.13 16.63
C ILE A 9 17.16 0.19 16.04
N ASP A 10 15.91 0.38 16.43
CA ASP A 10 14.74 -0.32 15.89
C ASP A 10 13.81 0.72 15.25
N ASP A 11 13.35 0.45 14.03
CA ASP A 11 12.43 1.31 13.28
C ASP A 11 11.39 0.44 12.58
N GLU A 12 10.12 0.73 12.83
CA GLU A 12 8.99 0.05 12.20
C GLU A 12 8.28 1.05 11.28
N GLN A 13 8.06 0.65 10.02
CA GLN A 13 7.38 1.48 9.03
C GLN A 13 6.34 0.69 8.25
N GLU A 14 5.28 1.40 7.88
CA GLU A 14 4.23 0.91 6.98
C GLU A 14 4.23 1.76 5.71
N ILE A 15 4.01 1.11 4.56
CA ILE A 15 3.84 1.77 3.28
C ILE A 15 2.63 1.19 2.56
N ALA A 16 1.79 2.06 2.00
CA ALA A 16 0.65 1.66 1.20
C ALA A 16 0.87 2.08 -0.26
N PHE A 17 0.39 1.26 -1.19
CA PHE A 17 0.46 1.51 -2.63
C PHE A 17 -0.94 1.51 -3.24
N ASP A 18 -1.14 2.29 -4.31
CA ASP A 18 -2.29 2.08 -5.18
C ASP A 18 -2.09 0.91 -6.16
N HIS A 19 -3.12 0.64 -6.96
CA HIS A 19 -3.10 -0.42 -7.97
C HIS A 19 -1.90 -0.32 -8.94
N HIS A 20 -1.42 0.88 -9.23
CA HIS A 20 -0.28 1.15 -10.12
C HIS A 20 1.07 1.15 -9.40
N GLY A 21 1.10 0.82 -8.10
CA GLY A 21 2.33 0.82 -7.31
C GLY A 21 2.79 2.21 -6.88
N LYS A 22 1.94 3.25 -6.94
CA LYS A 22 2.29 4.58 -6.42
C LYS A 22 2.03 4.62 -4.91
N GLU A 23 3.01 5.10 -4.15
CA GLU A 23 2.88 5.26 -2.70
C GLU A 23 1.76 6.24 -2.36
N ILE A 24 0.91 5.85 -1.42
CA ILE A 24 -0.26 6.60 -0.98
C ILE A 24 -0.35 6.65 0.53
N LYS A 25 -0.92 7.76 1.03
CA LYS A 25 -1.32 7.85 2.43
C LYS A 25 -2.72 7.27 2.56
N MET A 26 -2.85 6.18 3.30
CA MET A 26 -4.15 5.55 3.53
C MET A 26 -5.02 6.49 4.42
N PRO A 27 -6.21 6.93 3.96
CA PRO A 27 -6.97 7.96 4.67
C PRO A 27 -7.70 7.47 5.92
N TYR A 28 -7.84 6.14 6.09
CA TYR A 28 -8.50 5.55 7.26
C TYR A 28 -7.61 4.48 7.88
N LYS A 29 -7.68 4.35 9.20
CA LYS A 29 -7.16 3.17 9.89
C LYS A 29 -8.03 1.97 9.51
N MET A 30 -7.43 0.78 9.43
CA MET A 30 -8.11 -0.50 9.18
C MET A 30 -9.05 -0.86 10.34
N SER A 31 -10.18 -0.15 10.46
CA SER A 31 -11.20 -0.41 11.46
C SER A 31 -12.18 -1.45 10.94
N SER A 32 -12.62 -2.37 11.81
CA SER A 32 -13.54 -3.46 11.47
C SER A 32 -14.87 -3.02 10.86
N ARG A 33 -15.29 -1.76 11.06
CA ARG A 33 -16.52 -1.20 10.46
C ARG A 33 -16.39 -0.93 8.96
N LEU A 34 -15.17 -0.75 8.45
CA LEU A 34 -14.90 -0.43 7.04
C LEU A 34 -14.44 -1.64 6.24
N ILE A 35 -14.18 -2.77 6.91
CA ILE A 35 -13.68 -4.00 6.30
C ILE A 35 -14.87 -4.94 6.10
N GLU A 36 -15.04 -5.41 4.86
CA GLU A 36 -16.03 -6.45 4.53
C GLU A 36 -15.77 -7.70 5.40
N SER A 37 -16.84 -8.27 5.96
CA SER A 37 -16.73 -9.44 6.84
C SER A 37 -16.40 -10.72 6.08
N TYR A 38 -16.81 -10.83 4.81
CA TYR A 38 -16.58 -12.01 3.97
C TYR A 38 -15.93 -11.65 2.63
N PRO A 39 -14.70 -11.10 2.62
CA PRO A 39 -14.08 -10.53 1.42
C PRO A 39 -13.90 -11.58 0.33
N ARG A 40 -13.51 -12.82 0.67
CA ARG A 40 -13.35 -13.92 -0.30
C ARG A 40 -14.64 -14.21 -1.07
N ARG A 41 -15.77 -14.30 -0.36
CA ARG A 41 -17.09 -14.58 -0.96
C ARG A 41 -17.54 -13.44 -1.88
N THR A 42 -17.25 -12.18 -1.51
CA THR A 42 -17.55 -11.02 -2.34
C THR A 42 -16.68 -11.02 -3.60
N LEU A 43 -15.38 -11.26 -3.47
CA LEU A 43 -14.43 -11.30 -4.58
C LEU A 43 -14.72 -12.44 -5.57
N GLU A 44 -15.16 -13.61 -5.09
CA GLU A 44 -15.57 -14.72 -5.96
C GLU A 44 -16.75 -14.35 -6.85
N LYS A 45 -17.74 -13.63 -6.33
CA LYS A 45 -18.92 -13.19 -7.10
C LYS A 45 -18.57 -12.14 -8.16
N THR A 46 -17.52 -11.36 -7.95
CA THR A 46 -17.12 -10.26 -8.82
C THR A 46 -15.78 -10.52 -9.52
N LYS A 47 -15.38 -11.79 -9.67
CA LYS A 47 -14.03 -12.18 -10.11
C LYS A 47 -13.58 -11.51 -11.40
N ASP A 48 -14.49 -11.33 -12.37
CA ASP A 48 -14.18 -10.71 -13.67
C ASP A 48 -13.91 -9.19 -13.58
N ASN A 49 -14.38 -8.54 -12.51
CA ASN A 49 -14.24 -7.10 -12.29
C ASN A 49 -13.15 -6.74 -11.27
N VAL A 50 -12.54 -7.75 -10.62
CA VAL A 50 -11.48 -7.55 -9.64
C VAL A 50 -10.15 -7.43 -10.37
N LYS A 51 -9.49 -6.28 -10.21
CA LYS A 51 -8.15 -6.04 -10.73
C LYS A 51 -7.10 -6.40 -9.68
N LYS A 52 -6.09 -7.16 -10.09
CA LYS A 52 -4.91 -7.45 -9.25
C LYS A 52 -3.95 -6.25 -9.25
N PRO A 53 -3.20 -6.00 -8.17
CA PRO A 53 -2.17 -4.96 -8.17
C PRO A 53 -1.14 -5.19 -9.28
N GLU A 54 -0.66 -4.10 -9.91
CA GLU A 54 0.38 -4.16 -10.94
C GLU A 54 1.79 -4.32 -10.33
N ILE A 55 1.95 -3.92 -9.06
CA ILE A 55 3.20 -4.06 -8.32
C ILE A 55 3.37 -5.49 -7.77
N THR A 56 4.59 -6.02 -7.87
CA THR A 56 4.94 -7.32 -7.26
C THR A 56 5.28 -7.17 -5.78
N TYR A 57 5.13 -8.24 -5.01
CA TYR A 57 5.49 -8.23 -3.59
C TYR A 57 6.97 -7.92 -3.36
N ASP A 58 7.86 -8.47 -4.19
CA ASP A 58 9.30 -8.18 -4.09
C ASP A 58 9.61 -6.69 -4.30
N ALA A 59 8.91 -6.04 -5.24
CA ALA A 59 9.05 -4.60 -5.47
C ALA A 59 8.51 -3.77 -4.30
N ALA A 60 7.41 -4.20 -3.68
CA ALA A 60 6.87 -3.55 -2.48
C ALA A 60 7.83 -3.67 -1.28
N VAL A 61 8.39 -4.86 -1.06
CA VAL A 61 9.40 -5.13 -0.01
C VAL A 61 10.67 -4.31 -0.22
N ALA A 62 11.16 -4.23 -1.47
CA ALA A 62 12.32 -3.42 -1.80
C ALA A 62 12.10 -1.94 -1.50
N ARG A 63 10.90 -1.40 -1.79
CA ARG A 63 10.54 -0.02 -1.45
C ARG A 63 10.45 0.23 0.05
N LEU A 64 9.84 -0.68 0.80
CA LEU A 64 9.76 -0.58 2.26
C LEU A 64 11.18 -0.61 2.87
N THR A 65 12.01 -1.55 2.43
CA THR A 65 13.41 -1.69 2.86
C THR A 65 14.20 -0.42 2.55
N SER A 66 14.05 0.16 1.35
CA SER A 66 14.69 1.42 0.97
C SER A 66 14.27 2.60 1.86
N LYS A 67 13.04 2.60 2.39
CA LYS A 67 12.51 3.67 3.23
C LYS A 67 12.94 3.52 4.69
N LEU A 68 13.08 2.27 5.15
CA LEU A 68 13.64 1.92 6.46
C LEU A 68 15.14 2.19 6.54
N LYS A 69 15.88 2.01 5.43
CA LYS A 69 17.28 2.40 5.30
C LYS A 69 17.42 3.92 5.29
N LYS A 70 17.19 4.57 6.44
CA LYS A 70 17.73 5.91 6.68
C LYS A 70 19.24 5.82 6.61
N SER A 71 19.86 6.78 5.96
CA SER A 71 21.31 6.91 5.89
C SER A 71 21.88 6.97 7.31
N VAL A 72 22.36 5.85 7.83
CA VAL A 72 23.15 5.81 9.05
C VAL A 72 24.50 6.40 8.68
N SER A 73 24.57 7.73 8.62
CA SER A 73 25.83 8.44 8.66
C SER A 73 26.43 8.20 10.04
N ILE A 74 27.75 7.99 10.09
CA ILE A 74 28.65 8.03 11.25
C ILE A 74 29.23 6.64 11.60
N GLY A 75 30.35 6.33 10.94
CA GLY A 75 31.62 6.00 11.62
C GLY A 75 31.73 4.76 12.52
N ARG A 76 30.80 3.80 12.49
CA ARG A 76 30.86 2.61 13.36
C ARG A 76 31.39 1.37 12.61
N ARG A 77 32.33 0.66 13.25
CA ARG A 77 32.80 -0.68 12.83
C ARG A 77 31.76 -1.72 13.28
N ASN A 78 31.46 -2.71 12.43
CA ASN A 78 30.50 -3.80 12.64
C ASN A 78 29.03 -3.38 12.81
N LEU A 79 28.36 -3.07 11.69
CA LEU A 79 26.92 -2.80 11.64
C LEU A 79 26.19 -4.04 11.11
N GLU A 80 25.35 -4.65 11.94
CA GLU A 80 24.46 -5.76 11.55
C GLU A 80 23.04 -5.24 11.37
N GLU A 81 22.56 -5.21 10.12
CA GLU A 81 21.19 -4.84 9.77
C GLU A 81 20.32 -6.09 9.61
N LYS A 82 19.20 -6.14 10.33
CA LYS A 82 18.17 -7.17 10.14
C LYS A 82 16.85 -6.50 9.80
N VAL A 83 16.30 -6.83 8.64
CA VAL A 83 14.98 -6.38 8.20
C VAL A 83 14.05 -7.59 8.20
N THR A 84 12.89 -7.45 8.84
CA THR A 84 11.88 -8.51 8.90
C THR A 84 10.57 -7.95 8.36
N ILE A 85 9.87 -8.72 7.52
CA ILE A 85 8.55 -8.34 7.01
C ILE A 85 7.50 -9.00 7.88
N ASN A 86 6.70 -8.17 8.57
CA ASN A 86 5.65 -8.64 9.47
C ASN A 86 4.45 -9.15 8.66
N GLU A 87 3.92 -8.31 7.77
CA GLU A 87 2.74 -8.63 6.97
C GLU A 87 2.71 -7.90 5.63
N ILE A 88 2.03 -8.50 4.66
CA ILE A 88 1.66 -7.86 3.40
C ILE A 88 0.15 -8.03 3.26
N ILE A 89 -0.57 -6.91 3.21
CA ILE A 89 -2.04 -6.90 3.13
C ILE A 89 -2.46 -6.46 1.74
N GLU A 90 -3.19 -7.33 1.02
CA GLU A 90 -3.90 -6.93 -0.20
C GLU A 90 -5.27 -6.33 0.16
N LEU A 91 -5.47 -5.06 -0.15
CA LEU A 91 -6.74 -4.38 0.08
C LEU A 91 -7.51 -4.19 -1.23
N TYR A 92 -8.75 -4.66 -1.24
CA TYR A 92 -9.68 -4.49 -2.35
C TYR A 92 -10.60 -3.31 -2.08
N VAL A 93 -10.56 -2.32 -2.97
CA VAL A 93 -11.32 -1.07 -2.83
C VAL A 93 -12.44 -1.01 -3.88
N PRO A 94 -13.70 -0.71 -3.48
CA PRO A 94 -14.77 -0.47 -4.43
C PRO A 94 -14.48 0.76 -5.30
N ILE A 95 -14.57 0.59 -6.62
CA ILE A 95 -14.53 1.67 -7.60
C ILE A 95 -15.93 1.82 -8.20
N TYR A 96 -16.54 2.99 -8.01
CA TYR A 96 -17.81 3.30 -8.63
C TYR A 96 -17.57 3.80 -10.05
N GLU A 97 -18.27 3.21 -11.02
CA GLU A 97 -18.22 3.64 -12.42
C GLU A 97 -19.56 4.26 -12.82
N ALA A 98 -19.51 5.44 -13.41
CA ALA A 98 -20.67 6.16 -13.92
C ALA A 98 -20.50 6.48 -15.41
N ARG A 99 -21.55 6.25 -16.19
CA ARG A 99 -21.60 6.64 -17.60
C ARG A 99 -22.16 8.05 -17.72
N LEU A 100 -21.34 8.97 -18.21
CA LEU A 100 -21.72 10.36 -18.47
C LEU A 100 -22.12 10.52 -19.93
N ILE A 101 -23.26 11.15 -20.17
CA ILE A 101 -23.78 11.42 -21.51
C ILE A 101 -23.86 12.94 -21.69
N GLY A 102 -23.01 13.47 -22.56
CA GLY A 102 -22.96 14.89 -22.89
C GLY A 102 -23.76 15.26 -24.15
N PRO A 103 -23.75 16.55 -24.52
CA PRO A 103 -24.32 17.02 -25.78
C PRO A 103 -23.74 16.25 -26.97
N LYS A 104 -24.56 16.04 -28.02
CA LYS A 104 -24.20 15.24 -29.20
C LYS A 104 -23.93 13.75 -28.93
N LYS A 105 -24.53 13.17 -27.87
CA LYS A 105 -24.35 11.75 -27.48
C LYS A 105 -22.90 11.38 -27.16
N ASN A 106 -22.09 12.35 -26.73
CA ASN A 106 -20.73 12.07 -26.28
C ASN A 106 -20.77 11.26 -24.98
N VAL A 107 -20.28 10.02 -25.03
CA VAL A 107 -20.26 9.11 -23.86
C VAL A 107 -18.87 9.14 -23.24
N ARG A 108 -18.80 9.35 -21.92
CA ARG A 108 -17.58 9.19 -21.11
C ARG A 108 -17.85 8.28 -19.93
N LEU A 109 -16.81 7.62 -19.44
CA LEU A 109 -16.84 6.87 -18.18
C LEU A 109 -16.12 7.70 -17.12
N MET A 110 -16.74 7.82 -15.95
CA MET A 110 -16.14 8.43 -14.77
C MET A 110 -16.01 7.37 -13.70
N ARG A 111 -14.81 7.24 -13.13
CA ARG A 111 -14.52 6.29 -12.06
C ARG A 111 -14.19 7.04 -10.79
N ILE A 112 -14.76 6.64 -9.67
CA ILE A 112 -14.54 7.24 -8.36
C ILE A 112 -14.02 6.18 -7.41
N ASP A 113 -12.86 6.45 -6.80
CA ASP A 113 -12.32 5.68 -5.67
C ASP A 113 -13.15 5.96 -4.40
N SER A 114 -13.79 4.93 -3.86
CA SER A 114 -14.67 5.07 -2.68
C SER A 114 -13.92 5.44 -1.40
N ILE A 115 -12.65 5.07 -1.28
CA ILE A 115 -11.83 5.31 -0.10
C ILE A 115 -11.20 6.70 -0.17
N ARG A 116 -10.60 7.03 -1.31
CA ARG A 116 -9.92 8.33 -1.49
C ARG A 116 -10.86 9.46 -1.92
N LYS A 117 -12.10 9.14 -2.30
CA LYS A 117 -13.09 10.08 -2.85
C LYS A 117 -12.52 10.88 -4.04
N LYS A 118 -11.72 10.21 -4.86
CA LYS A 118 -10.98 10.82 -5.98
C LYS A 118 -11.48 10.24 -7.31
N VAL A 119 -11.63 11.10 -8.32
CA VAL A 119 -11.84 10.67 -9.70
C VAL A 119 -10.54 10.09 -10.27
N LEU A 120 -10.63 8.91 -10.89
CA LEU A 120 -9.51 8.18 -11.49
C LEU A 120 -9.30 8.54 -12.96
#